data_AF-A0A527HVG8-F1
#
_entry.id   AF-A0A527HVG8-F1
#
_cell.length_a   1.000
_cell.length_b   1.000
_cell.length_c   1.000
_cell.angle_alpha   90.00
_cell.angle_beta   90.00
_cell.angle_gamma   90.00
#
_symmetry.space_group_name_H-M   'P 1'
#
loop_
_entity.id
_entity.type
_entity.pdbx_description
1 polymer ?
#
loop_
_entity_poly.entity_id
_entity_poly.type
_entity_poly.pdbx_seq_one_letter_code
_entity_poly.pdbx_strand_id
1 'polypeptide(L)'
;MAEDRIIVRPAQASDIPALKQVLQETFEGTWLPNITEAAARCYVETDIGGRYVDRSWPEFAVAEIDGEVAGLIHWRADFIEALHVMASRQGQGVGRKLLSHAEQAIGTAGLAQA
;
A
#
# COMPACT_ATOMS: atom_id res chain seq x y z
N MET A 1 3.80 3.96 -22.32
CA MET A 1 2.56 4.42 -21.63
C MET A 1 2.91 4.83 -20.20
N ALA A 2 2.02 5.48 -19.45
CA ALA A 2 2.31 5.91 -18.06
C ALA A 2 2.77 4.74 -17.15
N GLU A 3 2.28 3.53 -17.45
CA GLU A 3 2.59 2.29 -16.73
C GLU A 3 4.08 1.87 -16.80
N ASP A 4 4.80 2.24 -17.85
CA ASP A 4 6.23 1.89 -18.02
C ASP A 4 7.13 2.61 -17.01
N ARG A 5 6.66 3.73 -16.46
CA ARG A 5 7.39 4.52 -15.45
C ARG A 5 7.20 4.02 -14.02
N ILE A 6 6.30 3.07 -13.80
CA ILE A 6 6.00 2.54 -12.48
C ILE A 6 7.01 1.46 -12.12
N ILE A 7 7.81 1.68 -11.09
CA ILE A 7 8.76 0.70 -10.57
C ILE A 7 8.18 0.09 -9.29
N VAL A 8 7.99 -1.23 -9.26
CA VAL A 8 7.59 -1.93 -8.03
C VAL A 8 8.83 -2.51 -7.37
N ARG A 9 9.04 -2.19 -6.09
CA ARG A 9 10.21 -2.61 -5.32
C ARG A 9 9.84 -2.86 -3.85
N PRO A 10 10.65 -3.66 -3.10
CA PRO A 10 10.53 -3.70 -1.65
C PRO A 10 10.63 -2.29 -1.03
N ALA A 11 9.86 -2.05 0.02
CA ALA A 11 9.94 -0.84 0.79
C ALA A 11 11.29 -0.72 1.52
N GLN A 12 11.74 0.51 1.73
CA GLN A 12 12.94 0.85 2.46
C GLN A 12 12.57 1.73 3.66
N ALA A 13 13.45 1.79 4.67
CA ALA A 13 13.21 2.60 5.86
C ALA A 13 13.00 4.10 5.54
N SER A 14 13.63 4.60 4.47
CA SER A 14 13.43 5.96 3.97
C SER A 14 12.02 6.22 3.43
N ASP A 15 11.26 5.18 3.06
CA ASP A 15 9.90 5.31 2.55
C ASP A 15 8.87 5.52 3.67
N ILE A 16 9.22 5.26 4.95
CA ILE A 16 8.27 5.30 6.09
C ILE A 16 7.43 6.58 6.13
N PRO A 17 7.98 7.80 5.97
CA PRO A 17 7.17 9.01 5.94
C PRO A 17 6.14 9.01 4.80
N ALA A 18 6.53 8.59 3.60
CA ALA A 18 5.65 8.52 2.43
C ALA A 18 4.60 7.42 2.57
N LEU A 19 4.94 6.28 3.18
CA LEU A 19 3.98 5.22 3.50
C LEU A 19 2.90 5.72 4.46
N LYS A 20 3.28 6.43 5.53
CA LYS A 20 2.31 7.03 6.46
C LYS A 20 1.39 8.02 5.75
N GLN A 21 1.94 8.83 4.84
CA GLN A 21 1.15 9.73 4.01
C GLN A 21 0.14 8.98 3.12
N VAL A 22 0.55 7.88 2.47
CA VAL A 22 -0.36 7.05 1.65
C VAL A 22 -1.51 6.49 2.51
N LEU A 23 -1.22 5.99 3.72
CA LEU A 23 -2.26 5.45 4.62
C LEU A 23 -3.22 6.55 5.07
N GLN A 24 -2.70 7.72 5.43
CA GLN A 24 -3.52 8.86 5.81
C GLN A 24 -4.44 9.31 4.66
N GLU A 25 -3.87 9.58 3.49
CA GLU A 25 -4.62 10.07 2.33
C GLU A 25 -5.72 9.09 1.90
N THR A 26 -5.39 7.79 1.87
CA THR A 26 -6.38 6.78 1.49
C THR A 26 -7.43 6.55 2.58
N PHE A 27 -7.09 6.69 3.86
CA PHE A 27 -8.08 6.72 4.94
C PHE A 27 -9.07 7.87 4.76
N GLU A 28 -8.56 9.09 4.58
CA GLU A 28 -9.38 10.30 4.40
C GLU A 28 -10.27 10.23 3.16
N GLY A 29 -9.72 9.76 2.03
CA GLY A 29 -10.45 9.71 0.76
C GLY A 29 -11.41 8.52 0.62
N THR A 30 -11.09 7.37 1.20
CA THR A 30 -11.84 6.11 0.98
C THR A 30 -12.70 5.73 2.18
N TRP A 31 -12.16 5.83 3.39
CA TRP A 31 -12.82 5.29 4.59
C TRP A 31 -13.62 6.33 5.35
N LEU A 32 -13.08 7.53 5.54
CA LEU A 32 -13.70 8.60 6.33
C LEU A 32 -15.16 8.90 5.92
N PRO A 33 -15.53 8.94 4.62
CA PRO A 33 -16.93 9.16 4.22
C PRO A 33 -17.89 8.01 4.55
N ASN A 34 -17.35 6.82 4.86
CA ASN A 34 -18.10 5.56 4.96
C ASN A 34 -18.13 4.98 6.38
N ILE A 35 -17.55 5.68 7.36
CA ILE A 35 -17.49 5.23 8.76
C ILE A 35 -18.14 6.25 9.70
N THR A 36 -18.45 5.82 10.93
CA THR A 36 -18.99 6.74 11.94
C THR A 36 -17.92 7.71 12.41
N GLU A 37 -18.36 8.89 12.87
CA GLU A 37 -17.45 9.88 13.46
C GLU A 37 -16.64 9.30 14.65
N ALA A 38 -17.27 8.45 15.47
CA ALA A 38 -16.60 7.77 16.57
C ALA A 38 -15.48 6.82 16.10
N ALA A 39 -15.73 6.07 15.02
CA ALA A 39 -14.71 5.20 14.42
C ALA A 39 -13.57 6.02 13.80
N ALA A 40 -13.90 7.11 13.10
CA ALA A 40 -12.91 8.02 12.53
C ALA A 40 -12.02 8.65 13.60
N ARG A 41 -12.63 9.14 14.70
CA ARG A 41 -11.92 9.70 15.84
C ARG A 41 -10.99 8.67 16.48
N CYS A 42 -11.47 7.45 16.71
CA CYS A 42 -10.65 6.35 17.23
C CYS A 42 -9.46 6.06 16.31
N TYR A 43 -9.66 6.01 14.98
CA TYR A 43 -8.58 5.77 14.01
C TYR A 43 -7.46 6.82 14.14
N VAL A 44 -7.83 8.10 14.21
CA VAL A 44 -6.88 9.22 14.34
C VAL A 44 -6.20 9.23 15.71
N GLU A 45 -6.96 9.14 16.80
CA GLU A 45 -6.43 9.20 18.17
C GLU A 45 -5.49 8.04 18.49
N THR A 46 -5.74 6.86 17.91
CA THR A 46 -4.91 5.67 18.11
C THR A 46 -3.84 5.46 17.05
N ASP A 47 -3.77 6.35 16.04
CA ASP A 47 -2.84 6.30 14.91
C ASP A 47 -2.76 4.90 14.27
N ILE A 48 -3.92 4.32 13.93
CA ILE A 48 -3.98 2.93 13.42
C ILE A 48 -3.12 2.78 12.17
N GLY A 49 -3.22 3.73 11.24
CA GLY A 49 -2.45 3.75 9.99
C GLY A 49 -0.95 3.91 10.23
N GLY A 50 -0.52 4.89 11.02
CA GLY A 50 0.90 5.10 11.30
C GLY A 50 1.53 3.91 12.03
N ARG A 51 0.85 3.36 13.03
CA ARG A 51 1.30 2.16 13.76
C ARG A 51 1.34 0.91 12.88
N TYR A 52 0.46 0.80 11.89
CA TYR A 52 0.52 -0.30 10.92
C TYR A 52 1.78 -0.23 10.07
N VAL A 53 2.14 0.96 9.58
CA VAL A 53 3.39 1.21 8.86
C VAL A 53 4.59 0.90 9.75
N ASP A 54 4.63 1.42 10.97
CA ASP A 54 5.77 1.23 11.88
C ASP A 54 6.08 -0.25 12.14
N ARG A 55 5.04 -1.09 12.23
CA ARG A 55 5.19 -2.54 12.46
C ARG A 55 5.52 -3.34 11.20
N SER A 56 4.98 -2.93 10.06
CA SER A 56 4.87 -3.84 8.90
C SER A 56 5.61 -3.34 7.66
N TRP A 57 6.19 -2.14 7.67
CA TRP A 57 6.88 -1.58 6.50
C TRP A 57 7.93 -2.52 5.86
N PRO A 58 8.70 -3.36 6.60
CA PRO A 58 9.67 -4.25 5.96
C PRO A 58 9.02 -5.31 5.05
N GLU A 59 7.73 -5.58 5.24
CA GLU A 59 6.95 -6.56 4.47
C GLU A 59 6.22 -5.90 3.28
N PHE A 60 6.35 -4.59 3.09
CA PHE A 60 5.64 -3.89 2.01
C PHE A 60 6.44 -3.93 0.70
N ALA A 61 5.71 -3.97 -0.41
CA ALA A 61 6.21 -3.50 -1.69
C ALA A 61 5.58 -2.14 -2.01
N VAL A 62 6.37 -1.24 -2.58
CA VAL A 62 5.94 0.08 -3.03
C VAL A 62 5.97 0.17 -4.54
N ALA A 63 5.06 0.96 -5.08
CA ALA A 63 5.12 1.43 -6.45
C ALA A 63 5.67 2.85 -6.44
N GLU A 64 6.72 3.09 -7.21
CA GLU A 64 7.38 4.37 -7.37
C GLU A 64 7.11 4.94 -8.76
N ILE A 65 6.84 6.25 -8.84
CA ILE A 65 6.80 7.00 -10.09
C ILE A 65 7.66 8.25 -9.92
N ASP A 66 8.63 8.45 -10.80
CA ASP A 66 9.51 9.63 -10.81
C ASP A 66 10.21 9.88 -9.45
N GLY A 67 10.59 8.81 -8.73
CA GLY A 67 11.25 8.87 -7.43
C GLY A 67 10.31 8.99 -6.22
N GLU A 68 9.00 9.07 -6.44
CA GLU A 68 8.00 9.23 -5.37
C GLU A 68 7.16 7.96 -5.19
N VAL A 69 6.88 7.60 -3.94
CA VAL A 69 5.94 6.52 -3.61
C VAL A 69 4.54 6.90 -4.09
N ALA A 70 4.02 6.14 -5.05
CA ALA A 70 2.69 6.30 -5.63
C ALA A 70 1.63 5.40 -4.98
N GLY A 71 2.06 4.34 -4.30
CA GLY A 71 1.21 3.38 -3.62
C GLY A 71 2.02 2.25 -2.97
N LEU A 72 1.33 1.40 -2.23
CA LEU A 72 1.91 0.25 -1.55
C LEU A 72 0.99 -0.97 -1.60
N ILE A 73 1.58 -2.14 -1.39
CA ILE A 73 0.88 -3.39 -1.17
C ILE A 73 1.58 -4.20 -0.06
N HIS A 74 0.78 -4.91 0.73
CA HIS A 74 1.22 -5.82 1.76
C HIS A 74 0.36 -7.08 1.70
N TRP A 75 1.02 -8.24 1.81
CA TRP A 75 0.35 -9.54 1.80
C TRP A 75 1.03 -10.50 2.78
N ARG A 76 0.28 -11.51 3.23
CA ARG A 76 0.80 -12.62 4.05
C ARG A 76 0.26 -13.92 3.47
N ALA A 77 1.16 -14.86 3.20
CA ALA A 77 0.83 -16.08 2.47
C ALA A 77 0.09 -15.77 1.17
N ASP A 78 -1.18 -16.14 1.05
CA ASP A 78 -2.05 -15.92 -0.11
C ASP A 78 -3.07 -14.78 0.08
N PHE A 79 -2.98 -14.02 1.17
CA PHE A 79 -3.92 -12.95 1.50
C PHE A 79 -3.32 -11.55 1.34
N ILE A 80 -4.00 -10.69 0.59
CA ILE A 80 -3.65 -9.27 0.48
C ILE A 80 -4.19 -8.52 1.71
N GLU A 81 -3.31 -8.14 2.61
CA GLU A 81 -3.63 -7.37 3.83
C GLU A 81 -4.01 -5.93 3.50
N ALA A 82 -3.29 -5.31 2.56
CA ALA A 82 -3.50 -3.93 2.19
C ALA A 82 -3.03 -3.64 0.77
N LEU A 83 -3.79 -2.81 0.05
CA LEU A 83 -3.42 -2.22 -1.23
C LEU A 83 -3.92 -0.77 -1.26
N HIS A 84 -2.99 0.17 -1.38
CA HIS A 84 -3.29 1.60 -1.33
C HIS A 84 -2.59 2.33 -2.48
N VAL A 85 -3.29 3.27 -3.10
CA VAL A 85 -2.77 4.12 -4.18
C VAL A 85 -3.16 5.55 -3.87
N MET A 86 -2.19 6.48 -3.90
CA MET A 86 -2.47 7.90 -3.72
C MET A 86 -3.48 8.37 -4.77
N ALA A 87 -4.43 9.21 -4.39
CA ALA A 87 -5.50 9.69 -5.26
C ALA A 87 -4.95 10.33 -6.53
N SER A 88 -3.87 11.10 -6.42
CA SER A 88 -3.17 11.73 -7.55
C SER A 88 -2.52 10.75 -8.54
N ARG A 89 -2.39 9.47 -8.15
CA ARG A 89 -1.74 8.40 -8.91
C ARG A 89 -2.72 7.30 -9.38
N GLN A 90 -4.02 7.45 -9.05
CA GLN A 90 -5.06 6.53 -9.51
C GLN A 90 -5.31 6.68 -11.03
N GLY A 91 -5.86 5.63 -11.65
CA GLY A 91 -6.11 5.58 -13.10
C GLY A 91 -4.85 5.42 -13.97
N GLN A 92 -3.65 5.42 -13.37
CA GLN A 92 -2.37 5.33 -14.09
C GLN A 92 -1.78 3.92 -14.17
N GLY A 93 -2.46 2.91 -13.63
CA GLY A 93 -2.02 1.51 -13.60
C GLY A 93 -1.27 1.07 -12.34
N VAL A 94 -1.07 1.96 -11.36
CA VAL A 94 -0.33 1.68 -10.11
C VAL A 94 -0.89 0.47 -9.35
N GLY A 95 -2.20 0.46 -9.07
CA GLY A 95 -2.85 -0.63 -8.35
C GLY A 95 -2.72 -1.98 -9.08
N ARG A 96 -2.81 -1.97 -10.42
CA ARG A 96 -2.63 -3.18 -11.23
C ARG A 96 -1.20 -3.72 -11.07
N LYS A 97 -0.18 -2.87 -11.22
CA LYS A 97 1.22 -3.30 -11.09
C LYS A 97 1.55 -3.85 -9.70
N LEU A 98 1.03 -3.21 -8.65
CA LEU A 98 1.17 -3.70 -7.28
C LEU A 98 0.51 -5.07 -7.10
N LEU A 99 -0.73 -5.23 -7.54
CA LEU A 99 -1.46 -6.49 -7.39
C LEU A 99 -0.78 -7.63 -8.18
N SER A 100 -0.41 -7.38 -9.44
CA SER A 100 0.29 -8.38 -10.26
C SER A 100 1.63 -8.80 -9.66
N HIS A 101 2.35 -7.87 -8.99
CA HIS A 101 3.58 -8.20 -8.28
C HIS A 101 3.33 -9.18 -7.12
N ALA A 102 2.32 -8.92 -6.28
CA ALA A 102 1.96 -9.82 -5.20
C ALA A 102 1.46 -11.17 -5.71
N GLU A 103 0.57 -11.21 -6.70
CA GLU A 103 0.05 -12.45 -7.28
C GLU A 103 1.18 -13.35 -7.83
N GLN A 104 2.17 -12.78 -8.50
CA GLN A 104 3.35 -13.51 -8.98
C GLN A 104 4.19 -14.07 -7.83
N ALA A 105 4.42 -13.28 -6.77
CA ALA A 105 5.17 -13.72 -5.60
C ALA A 105 4.43 -14.86 -4.86
N ILE A 106 3.12 -14.72 -4.66
CA ILE A 106 2.25 -15.72 -4.04
C ILE A 106 2.25 -17.02 -4.84
N GLY A 107 2.05 -16.93 -6.16
CA GLY A 107 2.06 -18.09 -7.05
C GLY A 107 3.39 -18.84 -7.02
N THR A 108 4.51 -18.11 -7.04
CA THR A 108 5.86 -18.69 -6.95
C THR A 108 6.08 -19.41 -5.61
N ALA A 109 5.65 -18.79 -4.50
CA ALA A 109 5.77 -19.38 -3.17
C ALA A 109 4.90 -20.64 -3.01
N GLY A 110 3.71 -20.66 -3.63
CA GLY A 110 2.84 -21.84 -3.64
C GLY A 110 3.44 -23.02 -4.42
N LEU A 111 4.03 -22.76 -5.59
CA LEU A 111 4.71 -23.80 -6.38
C LEU A 111 5.92 -24.39 -5.65
N ALA A 112 6.64 -23.59 -4.86
CA ALA A 112 7.78 -24.07 -4.07
C ALA A 112 7.39 -24.98 -2.89
N GLN A 113 6.11 -25.03 -2.52
CA GLN A 113 5.59 -25.85 -1.43
C GLN A 113 4.98 -27.20 -1.91
N ALA A 114 4.83 -27.39 -3.23
CA ALA A 114 4.24 -28.58 -3.86
C ALA A 114 5.31 -29.61 -4.27
#